data_AF-A0AAW8FI21-F1
#
_entry.id   AF-A0AAW8FI21-F1
#
_cell.length_a   1.000
_cell.length_b   1.000
_cell.length_c   1.000
_cell.angle_alpha   90.00
_cell.angle_beta   90.00
_cell.angle_gamma   90.00
#
_symmetry.space_group_name_H-M   'P 1'
#
loop_
_entity.id
_entity.type
_entity.pdbx_description
1 polymer ?
#
loop_
_entity_poly.entity_id
_entity_poly.type
_entity_poly.pdbx_seq_one_letter_code
_entity_poly.pdbx_strand_id
1 'polypeptide(L)'
;MTDDELVLAVRSHVAGRGLPGPASAEDVTIFERVVGRPMPDLLKRMYLEVANGGFGPWQVVSLTETDDWFSDCADITMAYHAFGGPDGDALPSGLVPLMDRGCAMWTLIDFLTSDGQMWDWDPNLCCIRHAPAPLGQSLAQWLTDWLRGEAHEGPYPHRVPADSACHNP
;
A
#
# COMPACT_ATOMS: atom_id res chain seq x y z
N MET A 1 -4.39 20.67 3.15
CA MET A 1 -3.00 20.33 2.81
C MET A 1 -3.00 19.95 1.36
N THR A 2 -2.17 20.58 0.54
CA THR A 2 -1.97 20.20 -0.86
C THR A 2 -1.01 19.02 -0.98
N ASP A 3 -0.94 18.39 -2.15
CA ASP A 3 0.01 17.30 -2.40
C ASP A 3 1.47 17.78 -2.24
N ASP A 4 1.79 19.02 -2.62
CA ASP A 4 3.12 19.60 -2.43
C ASP A 4 3.49 19.74 -0.95
N GLU A 5 2.55 20.25 -0.14
CA GLU A 5 2.73 20.37 1.30
C GLU A 5 2.89 18.99 1.95
N LEU A 6 2.14 18.00 1.46
CA LEU A 6 2.18 16.64 1.99
C LEU A 6 3.49 15.92 1.62
N VAL A 7 3.95 16.01 0.37
CA VAL A 7 5.26 15.47 -0.07
C VAL A 7 6.38 16.07 0.76
N LEU A 8 6.36 17.39 0.98
CA LEU A 8 7.36 18.05 1.81
C LEU A 8 7.30 17.58 3.26
N ALA A 9 6.09 17.49 3.83
CA ALA A 9 5.89 17.04 5.21
C ALA A 9 6.39 15.61 5.41
N VAL A 10 6.05 14.69 4.50
CA VAL A 10 6.53 13.30 4.54
C VAL A 10 8.05 13.25 4.41
N ARG A 11 8.64 13.98 3.45
CA ARG A 11 10.11 14.05 3.29
C ARG A 11 10.79 14.52 4.57
N SER A 12 10.28 15.57 5.21
CA SER A 12 10.80 16.05 6.48
C SER A 12 10.62 15.05 7.61
N HIS A 13 9.49 14.34 7.66
CA HIS A 13 9.18 13.36 8.69
C HIS A 13 10.07 12.11 8.64
N VAL A 14 10.51 11.72 7.44
CA VAL A 14 11.42 10.57 7.24
C VAL A 14 12.90 10.95 7.15
N ALA A 15 13.23 12.25 7.20
CA ALA A 15 14.60 12.71 7.13
C ALA A 15 15.46 12.09 8.24
N GLY A 16 16.62 11.54 7.85
CA GLY A 16 17.55 10.91 8.80
C GLY A 16 17.21 9.47 9.20
N ARG A 17 16.12 8.87 8.67
CA ARG A 17 15.80 7.44 8.90
C ARG A 17 16.64 6.46 8.09
N GLY A 18 17.49 6.96 7.19
CA GLY A 18 18.33 6.10 6.33
C GLY A 18 17.56 5.37 5.23
N LEU A 19 16.39 5.87 4.82
CA LEU A 19 15.60 5.29 3.74
C LEU A 19 16.37 5.27 2.41
N PRO A 20 16.04 4.34 1.49
CA PRO A 20 16.63 4.31 0.17
C PRO A 20 16.31 5.61 -0.57
N GLY A 21 17.20 5.98 -1.50
CA GLY A 21 16.98 7.14 -2.37
C GLY A 21 15.66 7.02 -3.16
N PRO A 22 15.12 8.14 -3.67
CA PRO A 22 13.93 8.10 -4.51
C PRO A 22 14.11 7.17 -5.72
N ALA A 23 13.02 6.53 -6.14
CA ALA A 23 12.98 5.68 -7.32
C ALA A 23 13.16 6.51 -8.60
N SER A 24 13.51 5.85 -9.70
CA SER A 24 13.57 6.51 -11.00
C SER A 24 12.18 6.56 -11.67
N ALA A 25 11.99 7.51 -12.59
CA ALA A 25 10.79 7.55 -13.42
C ALA A 25 10.64 6.32 -14.33
N GLU A 26 11.76 5.68 -14.68
CA GLU A 26 11.76 4.44 -15.45
C GLU A 26 11.19 3.28 -14.63
N ASP A 27 11.59 3.13 -13.37
CA ASP A 27 11.09 2.09 -12.45
C ASP A 27 9.58 2.22 -12.25
N VAL A 28 9.09 3.44 -12.02
CA VAL A 28 7.64 3.72 -11.94
C VAL A 28 6.94 3.29 -13.23
N THR A 29 7.47 3.66 -14.38
CA THR A 29 6.87 3.33 -15.68
C THR A 29 6.85 1.83 -15.93
N ILE A 30 7.91 1.11 -15.54
CA ILE A 30 7.96 -0.35 -15.62
C ILE A 30 6.87 -0.96 -14.75
N PHE A 31 6.73 -0.51 -13.51
CA PHE A 31 5.71 -1.03 -12.60
C PHE A 31 4.28 -0.72 -13.05
N GLU A 32 4.01 0.49 -13.56
CA GLU A 32 2.70 0.84 -14.15
C GLU A 32 2.32 -0.10 -15.30
N ARG A 33 3.30 -0.55 -16.11
CA ARG A 33 3.05 -1.56 -17.17
C ARG A 33 2.74 -2.94 -16.60
N VAL A 34 3.37 -3.33 -15.49
CA VAL A 34 3.07 -4.60 -14.80
C VAL A 34 1.63 -4.60 -14.27
N VAL A 35 1.21 -3.50 -13.64
CA VAL A 35 -0.16 -3.33 -13.14
C VAL A 35 -1.15 -3.14 -14.30
N GLY A 36 -0.69 -2.61 -15.43
CA GLY A 36 -1.52 -2.26 -16.59
C GLY A 36 -2.33 -0.98 -16.40
N ARG A 37 -1.96 -0.15 -15.41
CA ARG A 37 -2.66 1.08 -15.01
C ARG A 37 -1.68 2.14 -14.52
N PRO A 38 -2.00 3.43 -14.67
CA PRO A 38 -1.20 4.49 -14.08
C PRO A 38 -1.25 4.42 -12.56
N MET A 39 -0.12 4.69 -11.92
CA MET A 39 0.01 4.86 -10.48
C MET A 39 -0.67 6.17 -10.06
N PRO A 40 -1.41 6.20 -8.92
CA PRO A 40 -1.96 7.43 -8.36
C PRO A 40 -0.88 8.52 -8.23
N ASP A 41 -1.21 9.74 -8.65
CA ASP A 41 -0.22 10.82 -8.81
C ASP A 41 0.53 11.11 -7.52
N LEU A 42 -0.16 11.13 -6.39
CA LEU A 42 0.47 11.33 -5.09
C LEU A 42 1.45 10.20 -4.74
N LEU A 43 1.08 8.93 -4.98
CA LEU A 43 1.97 7.79 -4.70
C LEU A 43 3.23 7.87 -5.56
N LYS A 44 3.06 8.19 -6.84
CA LYS A 44 4.15 8.39 -7.79
C LYS A 44 5.12 9.45 -7.31
N ARG A 45 4.60 10.58 -6.83
CA ARG A 45 5.43 11.63 -6.24
C ARG A 45 6.16 11.17 -4.99
N MET A 46 5.54 10.37 -4.12
CA MET A 46 6.24 9.83 -2.94
C MET A 46 7.45 8.99 -3.36
N TYR A 47 7.29 8.09 -4.34
CA TYR A 47 8.41 7.28 -4.83
C TYR A 47 9.50 8.11 -5.50
N LEU A 48 9.14 9.11 -6.32
CA LEU A 48 10.08 9.92 -7.10
C LEU A 48 10.76 11.04 -6.29
N GLU A 49 10.12 11.51 -5.23
CA GLU A 49 10.53 12.71 -4.51
C GLU A 49 10.90 12.44 -3.04
N VAL A 50 10.46 11.34 -2.44
CA VAL A 50 10.72 11.03 -1.03
C VAL A 50 11.72 9.89 -0.91
N ALA A 51 11.32 8.68 -1.29
CA ALA A 51 12.12 7.46 -1.11
C ALA A 51 11.54 6.29 -1.91
N ASN A 52 12.39 5.36 -2.31
CA ASN A 52 11.99 4.08 -2.89
C ASN A 52 11.50 3.09 -1.81
N GLY A 53 10.42 3.45 -1.10
CA GLY A 53 9.88 2.67 0.02
C GLY A 53 10.23 3.23 1.40
N GLY A 54 9.77 2.55 2.44
CA GLY A 54 10.07 2.82 3.86
C GLY A 54 9.30 3.96 4.53
N PHE A 55 8.53 4.76 3.79
CA PHE A 55 7.61 5.76 4.36
C PHE A 55 6.26 5.14 4.74
N GLY A 56 5.47 5.80 5.59
CA GLY A 56 4.23 5.25 6.17
C GLY A 56 4.42 4.58 7.53
N PRO A 57 3.32 4.24 8.24
CA PRO A 57 3.34 3.57 9.53
C PRO A 57 3.80 2.12 9.42
N TRP A 58 3.60 1.48 8.26
CA TRP A 58 3.98 0.09 7.99
C TRP A 58 5.06 -0.05 6.91
N GLN A 59 5.78 1.02 6.60
CA GLN A 59 6.87 1.04 5.61
C GLN A 59 6.45 0.54 4.22
N VAL A 60 6.14 1.47 3.33
CA VAL A 60 5.80 1.20 1.93
C VAL A 60 6.89 0.34 1.27
N VAL A 61 6.47 -0.70 0.56
CA VAL A 61 7.40 -1.59 -0.16
C VAL A 61 8.10 -0.82 -1.28
N SER A 62 9.36 -1.13 -1.52
CA SER A 62 10.14 -0.53 -2.60
C SER A 62 9.62 -0.93 -3.99
N LEU A 63 9.78 -0.05 -4.99
CA LEU A 63 9.45 -0.36 -6.39
C LEU A 63 10.43 -1.37 -7.00
N THR A 64 11.66 -1.37 -6.52
CA THR A 64 12.78 -2.21 -6.96
C THR A 64 13.51 -2.75 -5.75
N GLU A 65 14.28 -3.83 -5.94
CA GLU A 65 15.09 -4.41 -4.87
C GLU A 65 16.03 -3.36 -4.25
N THR A 66 16.01 -3.28 -2.92
CA THR A 66 16.87 -2.41 -2.10
C THR A 66 17.58 -3.26 -1.05
N ASP A 67 18.65 -2.72 -0.46
CA ASP A 67 19.30 -3.37 0.70
C ASP A 67 18.42 -3.32 1.98
N ASP A 68 17.34 -2.53 1.96
CA ASP A 68 16.37 -2.39 3.04
C ASP A 68 15.28 -3.48 3.00
N TRP A 69 14.84 -3.91 4.18
CA TRP A 69 13.76 -4.90 4.34
C TRP A 69 12.45 -4.21 4.73
N PHE A 70 11.52 -4.09 3.78
CA PHE A 70 10.17 -3.53 4.03
C PHE A 70 9.05 -4.57 4.06
N SER A 71 9.27 -5.75 3.48
CA SER A 71 8.32 -6.87 3.48
C SER A 71 9.04 -8.19 3.23
N ASP A 72 8.32 -9.31 3.34
CA ASP A 72 8.83 -10.63 2.90
C ASP A 72 9.01 -10.73 1.36
N CYS A 73 8.53 -9.74 0.60
CA CYS A 73 8.78 -9.59 -0.84
C CYS A 73 9.96 -8.64 -1.10
N ALA A 74 10.79 -8.97 -2.09
CA ALA A 74 11.95 -8.16 -2.47
C ALA A 74 11.56 -6.78 -3.01
N ASP A 75 10.41 -6.69 -3.67
CA ASP A 75 9.82 -5.46 -4.18
C ASP A 75 8.30 -5.59 -4.35
N ILE A 76 7.66 -4.49 -4.71
CA ILE A 76 6.22 -4.41 -4.92
C ILE A 76 5.75 -5.22 -6.14
N THR A 77 6.62 -5.52 -7.11
CA THR A 77 6.29 -6.38 -8.26
C THR A 77 6.11 -7.82 -7.82
N MET A 78 7.03 -8.33 -7.00
CA MET A 78 6.91 -9.65 -6.39
C MET A 78 5.65 -9.74 -5.52
N ALA A 79 5.37 -8.72 -4.71
CA ALA A 79 4.15 -8.67 -3.91
C ALA A 79 2.90 -8.70 -4.80
N TYR A 80 2.83 -7.86 -5.84
CA TYR A 80 1.70 -7.80 -6.76
C TYR A 80 1.43 -9.16 -7.44
N HIS A 81 2.48 -9.85 -7.90
CA HIS A 81 2.35 -11.19 -8.48
C HIS A 81 1.92 -12.26 -7.46
N ALA A 82 2.36 -12.18 -6.21
CA ALA A 82 1.96 -13.12 -5.16
C ALA A 82 0.45 -13.04 -4.86
N PHE A 83 -0.15 -11.85 -4.96
CA PHE A 83 -1.60 -11.68 -4.85
C PHE A 83 -2.36 -12.13 -6.10
N GLY A 84 -1.74 -12.02 -7.28
CA GLY A 84 -2.31 -12.46 -8.56
C GLY A 84 -2.14 -13.96 -8.85
N GLY A 85 -2.26 -14.84 -7.83
CA GLY A 85 -1.98 -16.28 -7.91
C GLY A 85 -2.63 -17.02 -9.11
N PRO A 86 -2.32 -18.33 -9.34
CA PRO A 86 -2.65 -19.05 -10.57
C PRO A 86 -4.13 -19.07 -10.98
N ASP A 87 -5.05 -18.80 -10.05
CA ASP A 87 -6.50 -18.71 -10.28
C ASP A 87 -7.01 -17.28 -10.54
N GLY A 88 -6.15 -16.25 -10.51
CA GLY A 88 -6.47 -14.86 -10.92
C GLY A 88 -7.53 -14.11 -10.10
N ASP A 89 -8.20 -14.76 -9.14
CA ASP A 89 -9.45 -14.30 -8.54
C ASP A 89 -9.32 -13.65 -7.14
N ALA A 90 -8.10 -13.50 -6.59
CA ALA A 90 -7.94 -13.08 -5.19
C ALA A 90 -8.12 -11.57 -4.97
N LEU A 91 -7.76 -10.71 -5.93
CA LEU A 91 -7.92 -9.26 -5.83
C LEU A 91 -8.74 -8.68 -7.00
N PRO A 92 -9.65 -7.73 -6.73
CA PRO A 92 -10.19 -6.85 -7.75
C PRO A 92 -9.09 -6.20 -8.62
N SER A 93 -9.34 -6.10 -9.93
CA SER A 93 -8.39 -5.48 -10.87
C SER A 93 -7.99 -4.08 -10.43
N GLY A 94 -6.69 -3.80 -10.36
CA GLY A 94 -6.14 -2.49 -10.00
C GLY A 94 -5.78 -2.31 -8.53
N LEU A 95 -6.09 -3.27 -7.66
CA LEU A 95 -5.56 -3.26 -6.30
C LEU A 95 -4.11 -3.71 -6.29
N VAL A 96 -3.26 -2.90 -5.67
CA VAL A 96 -1.81 -3.14 -5.57
C VAL A 96 -1.44 -3.24 -4.09
N PRO A 97 -0.72 -4.30 -3.66
CA PRO A 97 -0.18 -4.37 -2.31
C PRO A 97 0.87 -3.27 -2.12
N LEU A 98 0.74 -2.51 -1.03
CA LEU A 98 1.57 -1.33 -0.79
C LEU A 98 2.42 -1.45 0.47
N MET A 99 1.89 -2.06 1.52
CA MET A 99 2.61 -2.26 2.79
C MET A 99 2.26 -3.62 3.39
N ASP A 100 3.30 -4.31 3.85
CA ASP A 100 3.17 -5.51 4.66
C ASP A 100 2.92 -5.12 6.11
N ARG A 101 1.88 -5.67 6.73
CA ARG A 101 1.54 -5.43 8.14
C ARG A 101 1.87 -6.62 9.04
N GLY A 102 2.57 -7.61 8.50
CA GLY A 102 2.82 -8.90 9.16
C GLY A 102 1.57 -9.77 9.21
N CYS A 103 1.73 -11.02 9.70
CA CYS A 103 0.64 -12.00 9.79
C CYS A 103 -0.15 -12.19 8.48
N ALA A 104 0.54 -12.05 7.34
CA ALA A 104 -0.02 -12.05 5.98
C ALA A 104 -1.07 -10.97 5.69
N MET A 105 -1.19 -9.96 6.56
CA MET A 105 -2.05 -8.79 6.35
C MET A 105 -1.32 -7.74 5.51
N TRP A 106 -2.06 -7.07 4.63
CA TRP A 106 -1.50 -6.04 3.77
C TRP A 106 -2.38 -4.81 3.75
N THR A 107 -1.76 -3.64 3.57
CA THR A 107 -2.47 -2.47 3.08
C THR A 107 -2.33 -2.44 1.57
N LEU A 108 -3.44 -2.31 0.85
CA LEU A 108 -3.46 -2.19 -0.60
C LEU A 108 -3.86 -0.75 -0.99
N ILE A 109 -3.62 -0.41 -2.25
CA ILE A 109 -4.04 0.85 -2.87
C ILE A 109 -4.69 0.59 -4.21
N ASP A 110 -5.73 1.35 -4.54
CA ASP A 110 -6.49 1.20 -5.78
C ASP A 110 -6.02 2.14 -6.89
N PHE A 111 -5.43 1.58 -7.94
CA PHE A 111 -4.96 2.31 -9.13
C PHE A 111 -6.12 2.68 -10.08
N LEU A 112 -7.36 2.24 -9.83
CA LEU A 112 -8.54 2.74 -10.56
C LEU A 112 -8.97 4.13 -10.12
N THR A 113 -8.61 4.50 -8.89
CA THR A 113 -8.97 5.79 -8.29
C THR A 113 -7.80 6.76 -8.40
N SER A 114 -8.06 7.99 -8.84
CA SER A 114 -6.99 9.00 -9.01
C SER A 114 -6.35 9.42 -7.69
N ASP A 115 -7.10 9.36 -6.59
CA ASP A 115 -6.66 9.70 -5.24
C ASP A 115 -6.07 8.50 -4.47
N GLY A 116 -6.05 7.32 -5.08
CA GLY A 116 -5.49 6.11 -4.48
C GLY A 116 -6.23 5.71 -3.21
N GLN A 117 -7.49 5.28 -3.35
CA GLN A 117 -8.28 4.69 -2.27
C GLN A 117 -7.47 3.59 -1.58
N MET A 118 -7.32 3.71 -0.27
CA MET A 118 -6.64 2.72 0.57
C MET A 118 -7.58 1.56 0.85
N TRP A 119 -7.03 0.36 0.88
CA TRP A 119 -7.73 -0.90 1.11
C TRP A 119 -7.02 -1.72 2.16
N ASP A 120 -7.79 -2.50 2.88
CA ASP A 120 -7.28 -3.47 3.85
C ASP A 120 -7.43 -4.88 3.29
N TRP A 121 -6.34 -5.65 3.35
CA TRP A 121 -6.31 -7.10 3.16
C TRP A 121 -6.00 -7.81 4.46
N ASP A 122 -6.94 -8.62 4.95
CA ASP A 122 -6.77 -9.45 6.13
C ASP A 122 -7.23 -10.90 5.86
N PRO A 123 -6.29 -11.84 5.66
CA PRO A 123 -6.64 -13.24 5.41
C PRO A 123 -7.12 -13.96 6.68
N ASN A 124 -7.03 -13.34 7.86
CA ASN A 124 -7.46 -13.90 9.14
C ASN A 124 -8.96 -13.67 9.43
N LEU A 125 -9.73 -13.24 8.43
CA LEU A 125 -11.18 -13.10 8.50
C LEU A 125 -11.90 -14.42 8.18
N CYS A 126 -13.23 -14.41 8.22
CA CYS A 126 -14.04 -15.63 8.06
C CYS A 126 -13.79 -16.41 6.74
N CYS A 127 -13.43 -15.72 5.65
CA CYS A 127 -12.92 -16.35 4.42
C CYS A 127 -12.17 -15.34 3.54
N ILE A 128 -11.40 -15.85 2.57
CA ILE A 128 -10.58 -15.04 1.66
C ILE A 128 -11.39 -13.98 0.87
N ARG A 129 -12.67 -14.23 0.59
CA ARG A 129 -13.55 -13.27 -0.11
C ARG A 129 -13.84 -12.01 0.70
N HIS A 130 -13.71 -12.08 2.02
CA HIS A 130 -13.86 -10.92 2.91
C HIS A 130 -12.52 -10.29 3.29
N ALA A 131 -11.40 -10.87 2.84
CA ALA A 131 -10.08 -10.32 3.11
C ALA A 131 -9.91 -8.89 2.57
N PRO A 132 -10.29 -8.55 1.31
CA PRO A 132 -10.23 -7.18 0.83
C PRO A 132 -11.46 -6.36 1.29
N ALA A 133 -11.25 -5.16 1.83
CA ALA A 133 -12.31 -4.15 1.92
C ALA A 133 -11.77 -2.71 1.82
N PRO A 134 -12.53 -1.78 1.24
CA PRO A 134 -12.13 -0.39 1.13
C PRO A 134 -12.14 0.26 2.51
N LEU A 135 -11.16 1.12 2.77
CA LEU A 135 -11.07 1.87 4.04
C LEU A 135 -11.86 3.18 4.03
N GLY A 136 -12.34 3.62 2.86
CA GLY A 136 -12.98 4.93 2.69
C GLY A 136 -12.02 6.11 2.89
N GLN A 137 -10.71 5.85 2.88
CA GLN A 137 -9.66 6.87 2.98
C GLN A 137 -8.82 6.91 1.69
N SER A 138 -8.49 8.11 1.21
CA SER A 138 -7.49 8.28 0.15
C SER A 138 -6.06 8.19 0.71
N LEU A 139 -5.07 8.01 -0.16
CA LEU A 139 -3.65 8.02 0.25
C LEU A 139 -3.28 9.31 0.97
N ALA A 140 -3.81 10.45 0.53
CA ALA A 140 -3.53 11.75 1.13
C ALA A 140 -4.03 11.84 2.58
N GLN A 141 -5.25 11.36 2.85
CA GLN A 141 -5.83 11.31 4.19
C GLN A 141 -5.01 10.38 5.08
N TRP A 142 -4.71 9.18 4.59
CA TRP A 142 -3.97 8.19 5.35
C TRP A 142 -2.53 8.66 5.71
N LEU A 143 -1.82 9.31 4.78
CA LEU A 143 -0.50 9.91 5.07
C LEU A 143 -0.62 11.08 6.06
N THR A 144 -1.70 11.85 6.00
CA THR A 144 -1.96 12.93 6.97
C THR A 144 -2.14 12.37 8.37
N ASP A 145 -2.92 11.29 8.52
CA ASP A 145 -3.15 10.64 9.81
C ASP A 145 -1.85 10.05 10.35
N TRP A 146 -1.03 9.43 9.49
CA TRP A 146 0.30 8.96 9.88
C TRP A 146 1.20 10.10 10.39
N LEU A 147 1.25 11.24 9.70
CA LEU A 147 2.03 12.40 10.14
C LEU A 147 1.56 12.98 11.48
N ARG A 148 0.28 12.79 11.82
CA ARG A 148 -0.29 13.19 13.12
C ARG A 148 -0.10 12.15 14.22
N GLY A 149 0.37 10.95 13.90
CA GLY A 149 0.40 9.82 14.82
C GLY A 149 -0.99 9.23 15.09
N GLU A 150 -1.92 9.41 14.15
CA GLU A 150 -3.31 8.97 14.20
C GLU A 150 -3.58 7.78 13.26
N ALA A 151 -2.56 7.32 12.52
CA ALA A 151 -2.70 6.18 11.62
C ALA A 151 -3.06 4.89 12.38
N HIS A 152 -3.86 4.06 11.72
CA HIS A 152 -4.31 2.80 12.28
C HIS A 152 -3.21 1.72 12.22
N GLU A 153 -2.77 1.25 13.39
CA GLU A 153 -1.68 0.27 13.55
C GLU A 153 -2.18 -1.14 13.95
N GLY A 154 -3.42 -1.50 13.60
CA GLY A 154 -3.96 -2.82 13.95
C GLY A 154 -4.92 -3.42 12.92
N PRO A 155 -5.63 -4.50 13.28
CA PRO A 155 -6.78 -4.99 12.53
C PRO A 155 -7.87 -3.91 12.51
N TYR A 156 -8.51 -3.66 11.36
CA TYR A 156 -9.54 -2.63 11.29
C TYR A 156 -10.80 -3.07 12.06
N PRO A 157 -11.41 -2.20 12.88
CA PRO A 157 -12.63 -2.52 13.62
C PRO A 157 -13.79 -2.75 12.64
N HIS A 158 -14.78 -3.56 13.04
CA HIS A 158 -15.96 -3.93 12.24
C HIS A 158 -15.73 -4.92 11.09
N ARG A 159 -14.56 -5.57 11.01
CA ARG A 159 -14.34 -6.72 10.13
C ARG A 159 -14.98 -7.97 10.76
N VAL A 160 -15.67 -8.80 9.97
CA VAL A 160 -16.31 -10.04 10.46
C VAL A 160 -15.22 -11.03 10.88
N PRO A 161 -15.07 -11.35 12.18
CA PRO A 161 -13.98 -12.19 12.65
C PRO A 161 -14.09 -13.63 12.14
N ALA A 162 -12.97 -14.37 12.15
CA ALA A 162 -12.91 -15.74 11.65
C ALA A 162 -13.88 -16.73 12.30
N ASP A 163 -14.35 -16.45 13.52
CA ASP A 163 -15.27 -17.29 14.28
C ASP A 163 -16.75 -17.11 13.92
N SER A 164 -17.06 -16.11 13.10
CA SER A 164 -18.43 -15.80 12.67
C SER A 164 -18.77 -16.59 11.42
N ALA A 165 -19.93 -17.26 11.39
CA ALA A 165 -20.44 -17.86 10.16
C ALA A 165 -20.47 -16.79 9.07
N CYS A 166 -19.76 -17.00 7.96
CA CYS A 166 -19.74 -16.07 6.84
C CYS A 166 -21.16 -15.95 6.26
N HIS A 167 -21.93 -14.99 6.74
CA HIS A 167 -23.19 -14.62 6.12
C HIS A 167 -22.86 -13.68 4.96
N ASN A 168 -23.22 -14.09 3.75
CA ASN A 168 -23.19 -13.20 2.59
C ASN A 168 -24.12 -12.00 2.89
N PRO A 169 -23.66 -10.75 2.74
CA PRO A 169 -24.57 -9.63 2.56
C PRO A 169 -25.34 -9.74 1.22
#